data_AF-A0A1C5YXX2-F1
#
_entry.id   AF-A0A1C5YXX2-F1
#
_cell.length_a   1.000
_cell.length_b   1.000
_cell.length_c   1.000
_cell.angle_alpha   90.00
_cell.angle_beta   90.00
_cell.angle_gamma   90.00
#
_symmetry.space_group_name_H-M   'P 1'
#
loop_
_entity.id
_entity.type
_entity.pdbx_description
1 polymer ?
#
loop_
_entity_poly.entity_id
_entity_poly.type
_entity_poly.pdbx_seq_one_letter_code
_entity_poly.pdbx_strand_id
1 'polypeptide(L)'
;MFHDARRRKEEATARKEEAIARKAETDNITSYAAEWKELYEKKEAKVQEQDKKIDQLYAEKNEDRLRIRELMEKNTTLELENQKLIVKRCDVRGCGKRQPPNDY
;
A
#
# COMPACT_ATOMS: atom_id res chain seq x y z
N MET A 1 13.35 74.20 18.42
CA MET A 1 12.43 73.64 17.40
C MET A 1 13.05 72.55 16.52
N PHE A 2 14.31 72.66 16.07
CA PHE A 2 14.94 71.64 15.21
C PHE A 2 15.24 70.28 15.88
N HIS A 3 15.65 70.28 17.16
CA HIS A 3 15.94 69.04 17.91
C HIS A 3 14.69 68.16 18.11
N ASP A 4 13.50 68.76 18.26
CA ASP A 4 12.23 68.04 18.38
C ASP A 4 11.78 67.36 17.08
N ALA A 5 12.09 67.96 15.93
CA ALA A 5 11.75 67.40 14.64
C ALA A 5 12.64 66.19 14.30
N ARG A 6 13.92 66.27 14.67
CA ARG A 6 14.87 65.15 14.51
C ARG A 6 14.47 63.95 15.38
N ARG A 7 14.18 64.19 16.66
CA ARG A 7 13.70 63.14 17.58
C ARG A 7 12.41 62.47 17.10
N ARG A 8 11.43 63.24 16.64
CA ARG A 8 10.19 62.68 16.05
C ARG A 8 10.45 61.84 14.80
N LYS A 9 11.43 62.21 13.98
CA LYS A 9 11.83 61.45 12.80
C LYS A 9 12.50 60.13 13.20
N GLU A 10 13.40 60.17 14.19
CA GLU A 10 14.09 59.00 14.76
C GLU A 10 13.10 58.02 15.42
N GLU A 11 12.13 58.52 16.18
CA GLU A 11 11.06 57.71 16.77
C GLU A 11 10.15 57.08 15.69
N ALA A 12 9.85 57.82 14.63
CA ALA A 12 9.05 57.30 13.51
C ALA A 12 9.81 56.24 12.70
N THR A 13 11.14 56.36 12.55
CA THR A 13 11.96 55.32 11.91
C THR A 13 12.07 54.09 12.80
N ALA A 14 12.31 54.26 14.11
CA ALA A 14 12.37 53.15 15.06
C ALA A 14 11.05 52.34 15.09
N ARG A 15 9.89 53.03 15.09
CA ARG A 15 8.58 52.36 15.02
C ARG A 15 8.36 51.61 13.70
N LYS A 16 8.85 52.15 12.58
CA LYS A 16 8.77 51.46 11.28
C LYS A 16 9.65 50.22 11.26
N GLU A 17 10.87 50.31 11.77
CA GLU A 17 11.79 49.18 11.88
C GLU A 17 11.24 48.08 12.80
N GLU A 18 10.66 48.45 13.94
CA GLU A 18 10.01 47.49 14.84
C GLU A 18 8.80 46.82 14.17
N ALA A 19 7.98 47.57 13.43
CA ALA A 19 6.86 47.00 12.68
C ALA A 19 7.32 46.05 11.56
N ILE A 20 8.43 46.36 10.88
CA ILE A 20 9.04 45.49 9.86
C ILE A 20 9.58 44.21 10.51
N ALA A 21 10.28 44.33 11.66
CA ALA A 21 10.81 43.18 12.39
C ALA A 21 9.69 42.24 12.86
N ARG A 22 8.64 42.79 13.48
CA ARG A 22 7.46 42.00 13.89
C ARG A 22 6.77 41.34 12.70
N LYS A 23 6.65 42.04 11.58
CA LYS A 23 6.07 41.47 10.36
C LYS A 23 6.92 40.31 9.83
N ALA A 24 8.24 40.47 9.80
CA ALA A 24 9.16 39.40 9.37
C ALA A 24 9.06 38.17 10.29
N GLU A 25 8.93 38.37 11.61
CA GLU A 25 8.71 37.28 12.56
C GLU A 25 7.36 36.59 12.33
N THR A 26 6.28 37.35 12.13
CA THR A 26 4.96 36.75 11.83
C THR A 26 4.96 35.99 10.52
N ASP A 27 5.58 36.56 9.47
CA ASP A 27 5.66 35.94 8.15
C ASP A 27 6.44 34.62 8.24
N ASN A 28 7.54 34.59 9.00
CA ASN A 28 8.33 33.38 9.24
C ASN A 28 7.56 32.30 10.02
N ILE A 29 6.81 32.67 11.07
CA ILE A 29 5.98 31.70 11.81
C ILE A 29 4.89 31.13 10.91
N THR A 30 4.26 31.98 10.09
CA THR A 30 3.22 31.52 9.15
C THR A 30 3.76 30.62 8.05
N SER A 31 4.99 30.85 7.57
CA SER A 31 5.62 29.98 6.58
C SER A 31 5.89 28.60 7.16
N TYR A 32 6.41 28.52 8.38
CA TYR A 32 6.58 27.23 9.06
C TYR A 32 5.24 26.50 9.23
N ALA A 33 4.20 27.19 9.72
CA ALA A 33 2.89 26.57 9.88
C ALA A 33 2.33 26.01 8.55
N ALA A 34 2.56 26.70 7.43
CA ALA A 34 2.17 26.21 6.10
C ALA A 34 2.97 24.95 5.69
N GLU A 35 4.28 24.95 5.90
CA GLU A 35 5.13 23.78 5.61
C GLU A 35 4.74 22.56 6.44
N TRP A 36 4.46 22.74 7.74
CA TRP A 36 3.99 21.68 8.62
C TRP A 36 2.65 21.10 8.16
N LYS A 37 1.73 21.97 7.74
CA LYS A 37 0.44 21.54 7.20
C LYS A 37 0.60 20.72 5.92
N GLU A 38 1.43 21.18 4.99
CA GLU A 38 1.71 20.47 3.74
C GLU A 38 2.36 19.10 4.01
N LEU A 39 3.32 19.02 4.93
CA LEU A 39 3.97 17.78 5.32
C LEU A 39 2.96 16.80 5.95
N TYR A 40 2.04 17.30 6.77
CA TYR A 40 1.00 16.49 7.38
C TYR A 40 0.04 15.91 6.33
N GLU A 41 -0.47 16.75 5.43
CA GLU A 41 -1.38 16.34 4.36
C GLU A 41 -0.72 15.31 3.43
N LYS A 42 0.55 15.51 3.06
CA LYS A 42 1.33 14.53 2.28
C LYS A 42 1.47 13.20 3.02
N LYS A 43 1.72 13.23 4.33
CA LYS A 43 1.84 12.02 5.13
C LYS A 43 0.51 11.29 5.24
N GLU A 44 -0.59 11.98 5.48
CA GLU A 44 -1.93 11.35 5.51
C GLU A 44 -2.27 10.72 4.16
N ALA A 45 -2.04 11.43 3.05
CA ALA A 45 -2.30 10.89 1.71
C ALA A 45 -1.50 9.61 1.47
N LYS A 46 -0.22 9.58 1.89
CA LYS A 46 0.63 8.38 1.78
C LYS A 46 0.12 7.23 2.64
N VAL A 47 -0.34 7.51 3.87
CA VAL A 47 -0.92 6.47 4.74
C VAL A 47 -2.18 5.89 4.11
N GLN A 48 -3.07 6.74 3.60
CA GLN A 48 -4.29 6.28 2.91
C GLN A 48 -3.99 5.43 1.67
N GLU A 49 -2.97 5.79 0.89
CA GLU A 49 -2.52 4.99 -0.26
C GLU A 49 -1.96 3.64 0.19
N GLN A 50 -1.17 3.62 1.26
CA GLN A 50 -0.62 2.39 1.83
C GLN A 50 -1.72 1.48 2.38
N ASP A 51 -2.70 2.01 3.11
CA ASP A 51 -3.82 1.23 3.64
C ASP A 51 -4.65 0.61 2.52
N LYS A 52 -4.98 1.37 1.48
CA LYS A 52 -5.66 0.85 0.28
C LYS A 52 -4.88 -0.29 -0.37
N LYS A 53 -3.56 -0.15 -0.48
CA LYS A 53 -2.70 -1.19 -1.04
C LYS A 53 -2.66 -2.43 -0.14
N ILE A 54 -2.65 -2.26 1.17
CA ILE A 54 -2.70 -3.37 2.13
C ILE A 54 -4.01 -4.14 1.96
N ASP A 55 -5.14 -3.45 1.91
CA ASP A 55 -6.45 -4.07 1.71
C ASP A 55 -6.52 -4.85 0.39
N GLN A 56 -6.02 -4.25 -0.69
CA GLN A 56 -5.91 -4.92 -2.00
C GLN A 56 -5.07 -6.21 -1.90
N LEU A 57 -3.88 -6.14 -1.30
CA LEU A 57 -3.00 -7.31 -1.16
C LEU A 57 -3.63 -8.42 -0.31
N TYR A 58 -4.40 -8.07 0.72
CA TYR A 58 -5.14 -9.05 1.51
C TYR A 58 -6.26 -9.72 0.72
N ALA A 59 -6.96 -8.98 -0.14
CA ALA A 59 -7.97 -9.54 -1.04
C ALA A 59 -7.33 -10.52 -2.04
N GLU A 60 -6.30 -10.10 -2.76
CA GLU A 60 -5.56 -10.94 -3.72
C GLU A 60 -5.02 -12.21 -3.05
N LYS A 61 -4.42 -12.08 -1.88
CA LYS A 61 -3.91 -13.22 -1.10
C LYS A 61 -5.03 -14.21 -0.73
N ASN A 62 -6.23 -13.72 -0.44
CA ASN A 62 -7.36 -14.58 -0.11
C ASN A 62 -7.89 -15.31 -1.36
N GLU A 63 -7.94 -14.64 -2.50
CA GLU A 63 -8.28 -15.25 -3.80
C GLU A 63 -7.28 -16.33 -4.18
N ASP A 64 -5.98 -16.07 -4.04
CA ASP A 64 -4.94 -17.07 -4.30
C ASP A 64 -5.05 -18.27 -3.37
N ARG A 65 -5.37 -18.05 -2.09
CA ARG A 65 -5.62 -19.16 -1.14
C ARG A 65 -6.81 -20.02 -1.58
N LEU A 66 -7.88 -19.42 -2.09
CA LEU A 66 -9.02 -20.16 -2.62
C LEU A 66 -8.63 -20.95 -3.86
N ARG A 67 -7.95 -20.31 -4.82
CA ARG A 67 -7.46 -20.96 -6.04
C ARG A 67 -6.53 -22.13 -5.74
N ILE A 68 -5.63 -21.99 -4.76
CA ILE A 68 -4.73 -23.08 -4.33
C ILE A 68 -5.55 -24.26 -3.79
N ARG A 69 -6.56 -24.02 -2.94
CA ARG A 69 -7.40 -25.11 -2.41
C ARG A 69 -8.15 -25.83 -3.55
N GLU A 70 -8.76 -25.09 -4.46
CA GLU A 70 -9.46 -25.67 -5.61
C GLU A 70 -8.52 -26.50 -6.49
N LEU A 71 -7.30 -26.03 -6.73
CA LEU A 71 -6.29 -26.78 -7.49
C LEU A 71 -5.84 -28.03 -6.75
N MET A 72 -5.67 -27.96 -5.43
CA MET A 72 -5.35 -29.12 -4.62
C MET A 72 -6.46 -30.18 -4.69
N GLU A 73 -7.73 -29.79 -4.57
CA GLU A 73 -8.88 -30.70 -4.69
C GLU A 73 -8.99 -31.34 -6.09
N LYS A 74 -8.73 -30.56 -7.14
CA LYS A 74 -8.69 -31.10 -8.52
C LYS A 74 -7.54 -32.09 -8.69
N ASN A 75 -6.34 -31.75 -8.19
CA ASN A 75 -5.19 -32.65 -8.27
C ASN A 75 -5.42 -33.95 -7.51
N THR A 76 -5.94 -33.90 -6.28
CA THR A 76 -6.22 -35.12 -5.51
C THR A 76 -7.27 -35.99 -6.20
N THR A 77 -8.30 -35.37 -6.79
CA THR A 77 -9.31 -36.09 -7.58
C THR A 77 -8.68 -36.80 -8.78
N LEU A 78 -7.85 -36.09 -9.55
CA LEU A 78 -7.16 -36.64 -10.71
C LEU A 78 -6.16 -37.73 -10.33
N GLU A 79 -5.45 -37.59 -9.20
CA GLU A 79 -4.55 -38.62 -8.68
C GLU A 79 -5.30 -39.91 -8.35
N LEU A 80 -6.47 -39.81 -7.71
CA LEU A 80 -7.32 -40.96 -7.41
C LEU A 80 -7.87 -41.61 -8.70
N GLU A 81 -8.28 -40.82 -9.68
CA GLU A 81 -8.70 -41.33 -10.99
C GLU A 81 -7.57 -42.03 -11.73
N ASN A 82 -6.38 -41.45 -11.72
CA ASN A 82 -5.19 -42.04 -12.32
C ASN A 82 -4.83 -43.36 -11.65
N GLN A 83 -4.85 -43.42 -10.31
CA GLN A 83 -4.67 -44.67 -9.57
C GLN A 83 -5.71 -45.74 -9.97
N LYS A 84 -6.99 -45.36 -10.07
CA LYS A 84 -8.05 -46.28 -10.55
C LYS A 84 -7.77 -46.78 -11.96
N LEU A 85 -7.31 -45.90 -12.86
CA LEU A 85 -6.97 -46.27 -14.22
C LEU A 85 -5.74 -47.16 -14.30
N ILE A 86 -4.72 -46.91 -13.47
CA ILE A 86 -3.52 -47.76 -13.38
C ILE A 86 -3.91 -49.17 -12.97
N VAL A 87 -4.76 -49.34 -11.95
CA VAL A 87 -5.27 -50.65 -11.53
C VAL A 87 -6.08 -51.32 -12.66
N LYS A 88 -6.86 -50.54 -13.40
CA LYS A 88 -7.67 -51.03 -14.52
C LYS A 88 -6.88 -51.21 -15.82
N ARG A 89 -5.64 -50.72 -15.91
CA ARG A 89 -4.84 -50.81 -17.13
C ARG A 89 -4.49 -52.27 -17.41
N CYS A 90 -4.59 -52.63 -18.68
CA CYS A 90 -4.06 -53.88 -19.20
C CYS A 90 -2.77 -53.56 -19.95
N ASP A 91 -1.69 -54.24 -19.63
CA ASP A 91 -0.39 -54.00 -20.29
C ASP A 91 -0.27 -54.73 -21.64
N VAL A 92 -1.20 -55.64 -21.96
CA VAL A 92 -1.26 -56.35 -23.25
C VAL A 92 -2.45 -55.91 -24.11
N ARG A 93 -2.33 -56.03 -25.43
CA ARG A 93 -3.39 -55.64 -26.37
C ARG A 93 -4.46 -56.75 -26.46
N GLY A 94 -5.67 -56.43 -26.01
CA GLY A 94 -6.83 -57.33 -26.02
C GLY A 94 -7.11 -58.01 -24.67
N CYS A 95 -8.37 -58.34 -24.39
CA CYS A 95 -8.80 -58.77 -23.05
C CYS A 95 -8.49 -60.23 -22.70
N GLY A 96 -8.23 -61.11 -23.68
CA GLY A 96 -8.13 -62.56 -23.45
C GLY A 96 -6.90 -63.02 -22.65
N LYS A 97 -5.85 -62.20 -22.55
CA LYS A 97 -4.63 -62.50 -21.76
C LYS A 97 -4.22 -61.32 -20.86
N ARG A 98 -5.22 -60.60 -20.30
CA ARG A 98 -5.00 -59.37 -19.52
C ARG A 98 -3.91 -59.57 -18.46
N GLN A 99 -2.99 -58.60 -18.37
CA GLN A 99 -1.99 -58.53 -17.32
C GLN A 99 -2.01 -57.13 -16.67
N PRO A 100 -2.10 -57.04 -15.33
CA PRO A 100 -2.34 -58.15 -14.40
C PRO A 100 -3.76 -58.75 -14.58
N PRO A 101 -4.02 -60.00 -14.14
CA PRO A 101 -5.39 -60.52 -14.04
C PRO A 101 -6.26 -59.57 -13.20
N ASN A 102 -7.51 -59.34 -13.60
CA ASN A 102 -8.49 -58.62 -12.77
C ASN A 102 -9.46 -59.64 -12.20
N ASP A 103 -9.53 -59.77 -10.88
CA ASP A 103 -10.52 -60.64 -10.20
C ASP A 103 -11.79 -59.85 -9.77
N TYR A 104 -11.84 -58.55 -10.07
CA TYR A 104 -12.96 -57.63 -9.80
C TYR A 104 -13.73 -57.26 -11.07
#